data_AF-A0A1E5SV98-F1
#
_entry.id   AF-A0A1E5SV98-F1
#
_cell.length_a   1.000
_cell.length_b   1.000
_cell.length_c   1.000
_cell.angle_alpha   90.00
_cell.angle_beta   90.00
_cell.angle_gamma   90.00
#
_symmetry.space_group_name_H-M   'P 1'
#
loop_
_entity.id
_entity.type
_entity.pdbx_description
1 polymer ?
#
loop_
_entity_poly.entity_id
_entity_poly.type
_entity_poly.pdbx_seq_one_letter_code
_entity_poly.pdbx_strand_id
1 'polypeptide(L)'
;MKSISLHIKNMVCPRCIFVIENELKELGANVLSIELGHATITAPVSLTLPTIESRLEQFGFELLENKEDMLVEEIKIAIGHYAQLQEESSTEVTLSEFLSRELGKNYNYLSKLFSKHESQTIERRFIEIRIERVKQLLDYEELTLSEIAIKLGYSSVHYLSNQFKKITGRSVSEYKDHVKSLHHRYSSLSQALNDLKSKGFVHDFSREDSQLHCQQLGTLYDPRSLKMEEVYRFKEATSRHGKSAVFAIDTGNNVKGVLIESNL
;
A
#
# COMPACT_ATOMS: atom_id res chain seq x y z
N MET A 1 -21.32 -3.01 29.83
CA MET A 1 -20.43 -3.07 28.65
C MET A 1 -19.69 -4.39 28.68
N LYS A 2 -19.43 -5.00 27.52
CA LYS A 2 -18.63 -6.24 27.41
C LYS A 2 -17.36 -5.95 26.62
N SER A 3 -16.25 -6.57 27.01
CA SER A 3 -15.00 -6.52 26.25
C SER A 3 -15.03 -7.60 25.18
N ILE A 4 -14.63 -7.25 23.95
CA ILE A 4 -14.61 -8.15 22.79
C ILE A 4 -13.26 -8.01 22.09
N SER A 5 -12.64 -9.14 21.77
CA SER A 5 -11.45 -9.23 20.93
C SER A 5 -11.88 -9.64 19.53
N LEU A 6 -11.58 -8.83 18.53
CA LEU A 6 -11.92 -9.06 17.13
C LEU A 6 -10.65 -9.39 16.36
N HIS A 7 -10.67 -10.47 15.61
CA HIS A 7 -9.63 -10.80 14.64
C HIS A 7 -10.20 -10.56 13.25
N ILE A 8 -9.52 -9.75 12.45
CA ILE A 8 -10.08 -9.15 11.25
C ILE A 8 -9.15 -9.42 10.08
N LYS A 9 -9.66 -10.11 9.07
CA LYS A 9 -8.96 -10.39 7.83
C LYS A 9 -9.11 -9.24 6.83
N ASN A 10 -8.21 -9.19 5.86
CA ASN A 10 -8.11 -8.15 4.83
C ASN A 10 -7.71 -6.75 5.35
N MET A 11 -7.11 -6.67 6.54
CA MET A 11 -6.43 -5.46 7.00
C MET A 11 -5.02 -5.39 6.39
N VAL A 12 -4.75 -4.36 5.60
CA VAL A 12 -3.48 -4.26 4.83
C VAL A 12 -2.67 -3.01 5.14
N CYS A 13 -3.31 -1.92 5.61
CA CYS A 13 -2.61 -0.66 5.84
C CYS A 13 -3.30 0.21 6.91
N PRO A 14 -2.67 1.32 7.34
CA PRO A 14 -3.25 2.23 8.36
C PRO A 14 -4.64 2.78 7.99
N ARG A 15 -5.00 2.84 6.70
CA ARG A 15 -6.35 3.21 6.28
C ARG A 15 -7.40 2.20 6.75
N CYS A 16 -7.07 0.90 6.79
CA CYS A 16 -7.97 -0.13 7.32
C CYS A 16 -8.27 0.12 8.79
N ILE A 17 -7.25 0.49 9.58
CA ILE A 17 -7.39 0.84 10.99
C ILE A 17 -8.38 2.00 11.13
N PHE A 18 -8.18 3.09 10.37
CA PHE A 18 -9.07 4.25 10.42
C PHE A 18 -10.53 3.91 10.06
N VAL A 19 -10.74 3.11 9.01
CA VAL A 19 -12.09 2.69 8.60
C VAL A 19 -12.73 1.87 9.71
N ILE A 20 -12.08 0.79 10.16
CA ILE A 20 -12.64 -0.10 11.18
C ILE A 20 -12.90 0.65 12.49
N GLU A 21 -11.97 1.52 12.92
CA GLU A 21 -12.15 2.32 14.12
C GLU A 21 -13.40 3.21 14.05
N ASN A 22 -13.63 3.88 12.92
CA ASN A 22 -14.81 4.72 12.74
C ASN A 22 -16.09 3.87 12.69
N GLU A 23 -16.10 2.77 11.95
CA GLU A 23 -17.28 1.90 11.86
C GLU A 23 -17.67 1.31 13.21
N LEU A 24 -16.69 0.90 14.01
CA LEU A 24 -16.93 0.40 15.36
C LEU A 24 -17.49 1.49 16.28
N LYS A 25 -16.98 2.73 16.18
CA LYS A 25 -17.50 3.88 16.93
C LYS A 25 -18.93 4.24 16.52
N GLU A 26 -19.25 4.20 15.23
CA GLU A 26 -20.61 4.43 14.71
C GLU A 26 -21.61 3.38 15.24
N LEU A 27 -21.18 2.14 15.43
CA LEU A 27 -21.96 1.09 16.06
C LEU A 27 -22.07 1.25 17.60
N GLY A 28 -21.47 2.29 18.17
CA GLY A 28 -21.49 2.58 19.60
C GLY A 28 -20.48 1.77 20.42
N ALA A 29 -19.48 1.15 19.78
CA ALA A 29 -18.37 0.53 20.47
C ALA A 29 -17.27 1.55 20.80
N ASN A 30 -16.68 1.41 21.98
CA ASN A 30 -15.49 2.15 22.37
C ASN A 30 -14.24 1.30 22.08
N VAL A 31 -13.40 1.76 21.17
CA VAL A 31 -12.18 1.08 20.74
C VAL A 31 -11.08 1.29 21.77
N LEU A 32 -10.61 0.21 22.39
CA LEU A 32 -9.52 0.25 23.38
C LEU A 32 -8.16 0.17 22.71
N SER A 33 -8.02 -0.71 21.71
CA SER A 33 -6.84 -0.83 20.87
C SER A 33 -7.23 -1.33 19.48
N ILE A 34 -6.47 -0.94 18.47
CA ILE A 34 -6.61 -1.44 17.11
C ILE A 34 -5.26 -1.45 16.42
N GLU A 35 -4.94 -2.57 15.79
CA GLU A 35 -3.75 -2.78 14.99
C GLU A 35 -4.09 -3.66 13.79
N LEU A 36 -3.14 -3.89 12.89
CA LEU A 36 -3.40 -4.76 11.75
C LEU A 36 -3.80 -6.15 12.24
N GLY A 37 -4.95 -6.63 11.76
CA GLY A 37 -5.49 -7.95 12.10
C GLY A 37 -6.26 -8.03 13.41
N HIS A 38 -6.21 -7.03 14.28
CA HIS A 38 -6.75 -7.11 15.63
C HIS A 38 -7.39 -5.81 16.13
N ALA A 39 -8.52 -5.94 16.82
CA ALA A 39 -9.12 -4.85 17.57
C ALA A 39 -9.67 -5.32 18.91
N THR A 40 -9.40 -4.56 19.97
CA THR A 40 -10.06 -4.74 21.27
C THR A 40 -11.06 -3.63 21.50
N ILE A 41 -12.31 -3.99 21.78
CA ILE A 41 -13.39 -3.02 21.99
C ILE A 41 -14.15 -3.28 23.28
N THR A 42 -14.76 -2.22 23.80
CA THR A 42 -15.85 -2.29 24.78
C THR A 42 -17.15 -1.90 24.12
N ALA A 43 -18.12 -2.81 24.14
CA ALA A 43 -19.39 -2.62 23.45
C ALA A 43 -20.58 -2.68 24.42
N PRO A 44 -21.68 -1.99 24.13
CA PRO A 44 -22.95 -2.22 24.83
C PRO A 44 -23.41 -3.66 24.61
N VAL A 45 -24.20 -4.19 25.56
CA VAL A 45 -24.67 -5.59 25.49
C VAL A 45 -25.53 -5.84 24.25
N SER A 46 -26.23 -4.79 23.80
CA SER A 46 -27.06 -4.78 22.59
C SER A 46 -26.27 -4.96 21.29
N LEU A 47 -24.99 -4.61 21.24
CA LEU A 47 -24.18 -4.79 20.04
C LEU A 47 -23.72 -6.26 19.94
N THR A 48 -24.10 -6.93 18.86
CA THR A 48 -23.81 -8.35 18.63
C THR A 48 -22.70 -8.53 17.60
N LEU A 49 -21.99 -9.66 17.66
CA LEU A 49 -20.95 -9.99 16.67
C LEU A 49 -21.48 -10.01 15.23
N PRO A 50 -22.64 -10.62 14.91
CA PRO A 50 -23.18 -10.58 13.55
C PRO A 50 -23.46 -9.17 13.04
N THR A 51 -23.84 -8.23 13.92
CA THR A 51 -24.01 -6.82 13.55
C THR A 51 -22.69 -6.17 13.16
N ILE A 52 -21.63 -6.46 13.93
CA ILE A 52 -20.28 -5.96 13.64
C ILE A 52 -19.77 -6.57 12.33
N GLU A 53 -19.90 -7.89 12.17
CA GLU A 53 -19.50 -8.63 10.98
C GLU A 53 -20.16 -8.05 9.72
N SER A 54 -21.49 -7.95 9.70
CA SER A 54 -22.24 -7.41 8.56
C SER A 54 -21.85 -5.96 8.22
N ARG A 55 -21.45 -5.16 9.22
CA ARG A 55 -20.96 -3.81 8.99
C ARG A 55 -19.57 -3.82 8.37
N LEU A 56 -18.65 -4.63 8.89
CA LEU A 56 -17.28 -4.72 8.41
C LEU A 56 -17.19 -5.34 7.00
N GLU A 57 -18.07 -6.30 6.69
CA GLU A 57 -18.20 -6.90 5.36
C GLU A 57 -18.53 -5.88 4.26
N GLN A 58 -19.29 -4.82 4.58
CA GLN A 58 -19.60 -3.74 3.63
C GLN A 58 -18.34 -3.01 3.14
N PHE A 59 -17.25 -3.09 3.90
CA PHE A 59 -15.96 -2.51 3.58
C PHE A 59 -14.92 -3.56 3.14
N GLY A 60 -15.34 -4.82 2.96
CA GLY A 60 -14.50 -5.92 2.51
C GLY A 60 -13.66 -6.59 3.60
N PHE A 61 -13.98 -6.34 4.87
CA PHE A 61 -13.34 -7.01 6.01
C PHE A 61 -14.14 -8.24 6.43
N GLU A 62 -13.46 -9.23 6.99
CA GLU A 62 -14.04 -10.50 7.44
C GLU A 62 -13.61 -10.76 8.88
N LEU A 63 -14.55 -11.13 9.76
CA LEU A 63 -14.23 -11.53 11.13
C LEU A 63 -13.81 -13.00 11.17
N LEU A 64 -12.72 -13.28 11.88
CA LEU A 64 -12.19 -14.62 12.03
C LEU A 64 -12.57 -15.22 13.39
N GLU A 65 -13.16 -16.42 13.35
CA GLU A 65 -13.46 -17.20 14.56
C GLU A 65 -12.51 -18.40 14.73
N ASN A 66 -11.94 -18.90 13.64
CA ASN A 66 -11.10 -20.08 13.65
C ASN A 66 -9.65 -19.72 14.02
N LYS A 67 -9.10 -20.40 15.02
CA LYS A 67 -7.73 -20.20 15.51
C LYS A 67 -6.65 -20.42 14.43
N GLU A 68 -6.87 -21.34 13.49
CA GLU A 68 -5.97 -21.56 12.36
C GLU A 68 -5.96 -20.35 11.43
N ASP A 69 -7.14 -19.82 11.07
CA ASP A 69 -7.27 -18.61 10.23
C ASP A 69 -6.65 -17.38 10.88
N MET A 70 -6.94 -17.17 12.17
CA MET A 70 -6.38 -16.07 12.95
C MET A 70 -4.84 -16.12 12.94
N LEU A 71 -4.27 -17.31 13.17
CA LEU A 71 -2.82 -17.48 13.15
C LEU A 71 -2.23 -17.29 11.75
N VAL A 72 -2.94 -17.65 10.69
CA VAL A 72 -2.50 -17.39 9.31
C VAL A 72 -2.41 -15.89 9.03
N GLU A 73 -3.39 -15.09 9.48
CA GLU A 73 -3.32 -13.63 9.37
C GLU A 73 -2.18 -13.04 10.20
N GLU A 74 -1.98 -13.52 11.44
CA GLU A 74 -0.83 -13.12 12.28
C GLU A 74 0.50 -13.42 11.58
N ILE A 75 0.64 -14.57 10.91
CA ILE A 75 1.82 -14.88 10.09
C ILE A 75 1.99 -13.86 8.96
N LYS A 76 0.93 -13.50 8.24
CA LYS A 76 1.02 -12.49 7.14
C LYS A 76 1.51 -11.14 7.65
N ILE A 77 0.96 -10.69 8.77
CA ILE A 77 1.34 -9.43 9.41
C ILE A 77 2.80 -9.48 9.84
N ALA A 78 3.22 -10.56 10.49
CA ALA A 78 4.60 -10.74 10.95
C ALA A 78 5.60 -10.79 9.78
N ILE A 79 5.26 -11.42 8.64
CA ILE A 79 6.09 -11.39 7.43
C ILE A 79 6.23 -9.94 6.91
N GLY A 80 5.15 -9.18 6.89
CA GLY A 80 5.16 -7.78 6.48
C GLY A 80 6.03 -6.91 7.40
N HIS A 81 5.88 -7.08 8.71
CA HIS A 81 6.71 -6.40 9.71
C HIS A 81 8.19 -6.73 9.54
N TYR A 82 8.54 -8.01 9.34
CA TYR A 82 9.92 -8.41 9.07
C TYR A 82 10.47 -7.76 7.79
N ALA A 83 9.67 -7.67 6.72
CA ALA A 83 10.08 -7.00 5.48
C ALA A 83 10.37 -5.51 5.69
N GLN A 84 9.57 -4.82 6.51
CA GLN A 84 9.80 -3.42 6.86
C GLN A 84 11.06 -3.24 7.72
N LEU A 85 11.29 -4.11 8.71
CA LEU A 85 12.49 -4.08 9.55
C LEU A 85 13.77 -4.22 8.74
N GLN A 86 13.78 -5.07 7.69
CA GLN A 86 14.93 -5.20 6.78
C GLN A 86 15.21 -3.91 5.98
N GLU A 87 14.18 -3.10 5.71
CA GLU A 87 14.32 -1.86 4.96
C GLU A 87 14.84 -0.69 5.80
N GLU A 88 14.47 -0.68 7.08
CA GLU A 88 14.84 0.35 8.05
C GLU A 88 16.19 0.06 8.72
N SER A 89 16.55 -1.21 8.87
CA SER A 89 17.75 -1.63 9.59
C SER A 89 18.32 -2.96 9.06
N SER A 90 19.62 -3.19 9.28
CA SER A 90 20.19 -4.52 9.05
C SER A 90 19.71 -5.49 10.11
N THR A 91 18.72 -6.32 9.79
CA THR A 91 18.25 -7.37 10.68
C THR A 91 19.19 -8.57 10.65
N GLU A 92 19.76 -8.96 11.79
CA GLU A 92 20.68 -10.11 11.89
C GLU A 92 19.97 -11.46 12.03
N VAL A 93 18.69 -11.47 12.41
CA VAL A 93 17.91 -12.70 12.56
C VAL A 93 17.29 -13.14 11.25
N THR A 94 17.15 -14.45 11.07
CA THR A 94 16.48 -15.02 9.90
C THR A 94 14.95 -14.89 10.01
N LEU A 95 14.24 -14.91 8.88
CA LEU A 95 12.76 -14.87 8.85
C LEU A 95 12.13 -15.98 9.71
N SER A 96 12.68 -17.20 9.68
CA SER A 96 12.15 -18.32 10.46
C SER A 96 12.31 -18.14 11.96
N GLU A 97 13.46 -17.61 12.38
CA GLU A 97 13.74 -17.27 13.78
C GLU A 97 12.84 -16.12 14.25
N PHE A 98 12.73 -15.06 13.44
CA PHE A 98 11.86 -13.92 13.71
C PHE A 98 10.42 -14.37 13.92
N LEU A 99 9.85 -15.12 12.97
CA LEU A 99 8.46 -15.59 13.06
C LEU A 99 8.23 -16.52 14.25
N SER A 100 9.20 -17.38 14.56
CA SER A 100 9.07 -18.29 15.70
C SER A 100 9.03 -17.56 17.02
N ARG A 101 9.88 -16.53 17.16
CA ARG A 101 9.95 -15.67 18.35
C ARG A 101 8.70 -14.81 18.48
N GLU A 102 8.29 -14.15 17.39
CA GLU A 102 7.15 -13.22 17.37
C GLU A 102 5.84 -13.93 17.71
N LEU A 103 5.62 -15.11 17.13
CA LEU A 103 4.35 -15.85 17.27
C LEU A 103 4.39 -16.91 18.38
N GLY A 104 5.52 -17.05 19.08
CA GLY A 104 5.71 -18.04 20.15
C GLY A 104 5.49 -19.48 19.72
N LYS A 105 5.76 -19.82 18.44
CA LYS A 105 5.46 -21.13 17.84
C LYS A 105 6.64 -21.62 17.00
N ASN A 106 6.74 -22.93 16.83
CA ASN A 106 7.79 -23.50 16.00
C ASN A 106 7.54 -23.20 14.51
N TYR A 107 8.58 -22.74 13.78
CA TYR A 107 8.51 -22.45 12.35
C TYR A 107 7.92 -23.58 11.49
N ASN A 108 8.22 -24.85 11.79
CA ASN A 108 7.68 -25.98 11.02
C ASN A 108 6.15 -26.07 11.10
N TYR A 109 5.58 -25.71 12.26
CA TYR A 109 4.13 -25.64 12.42
C TYR A 109 3.55 -24.45 11.63
N LEU A 110 4.16 -23.26 11.79
CA LEU A 110 3.77 -22.05 11.07
C LEU A 110 3.79 -22.25 9.55
N SER A 111 4.88 -22.79 9.01
CA SER A 111 5.08 -23.03 7.57
C SER A 111 4.07 -24.03 7.00
N LYS A 112 3.79 -25.13 7.72
CA LYS A 112 2.78 -26.11 7.30
C LYS A 112 1.38 -25.53 7.31
N LEU A 113 1.03 -24.80 8.37
CA LEU A 113 -0.28 -24.17 8.50
C LEU A 113 -0.50 -23.13 7.40
N PHE A 114 0.47 -22.23 7.23
CA PHE A 114 0.43 -21.19 6.21
C PHE A 114 0.28 -21.79 4.80
N SER A 115 1.09 -22.81 4.47
CA SER A 115 1.04 -23.43 3.15
C SER A 115 -0.28 -24.16 2.87
N LYS A 116 -0.89 -24.75 3.91
CA LYS A 116 -2.21 -25.38 3.83
C LYS A 116 -3.31 -24.36 3.52
N HIS A 117 -3.27 -23.17 4.12
CA HIS A 117 -4.29 -22.13 3.92
C HIS A 117 -4.07 -21.29 2.67
N GLU A 118 -2.85 -20.82 2.45
CA GLU A 118 -2.54 -19.83 1.42
C GLU A 118 -2.16 -20.46 0.07
N SER A 119 -2.04 -21.79 0.01
CA SER A 119 -1.52 -22.51 -1.16
C SER A 119 -0.14 -22.01 -1.64
N GLN A 120 0.61 -21.36 -0.75
CA GLN A 120 1.97 -20.88 -0.97
C GLN A 120 2.77 -20.90 0.32
N THR A 121 4.11 -20.94 0.22
CA THR A 121 4.97 -20.95 1.40
C THR A 121 5.18 -19.54 1.97
N ILE A 122 5.58 -19.48 3.23
CA ILE A 122 5.97 -18.24 3.92
C ILE A 122 7.09 -17.52 3.16
N GLU A 123 8.09 -18.26 2.68
CA GLU A 123 9.22 -17.70 1.94
C GLU A 123 8.77 -17.10 0.60
N ARG A 124 7.84 -17.77 -0.10
CA ARG A 124 7.26 -17.23 -1.33
C ARG A 124 6.52 -15.93 -1.05
N ARG A 125 5.67 -15.90 -0.03
CA ARG A 125 4.95 -14.68 0.38
C ARG A 125 5.91 -13.54 0.72
N PHE A 126 6.97 -13.82 1.45
CA PHE A 126 7.99 -12.84 1.79
C PHE A 126 8.72 -12.30 0.54
N ILE A 127 9.06 -13.17 -0.41
CA ILE A 127 9.63 -12.76 -1.69
C ILE A 127 8.66 -11.85 -2.45
N GLU A 128 7.37 -12.20 -2.52
CA GLU A 128 6.36 -11.38 -3.20
C GLU A 128 6.27 -9.97 -2.61
N ILE A 129 6.24 -9.83 -1.27
CA ILE A 129 6.25 -8.52 -0.60
C ILE A 129 7.49 -7.71 -0.97
N ARG A 130 8.67 -8.33 -0.92
CA ARG A 130 9.93 -7.66 -1.31
C ARG A 130 9.92 -7.26 -2.78
N ILE A 131 9.41 -8.09 -3.68
CA ILE A 131 9.33 -7.76 -5.12
C ILE A 131 8.34 -6.61 -5.37
N GLU A 132 7.20 -6.56 -4.69
CA GLU A 132 6.31 -5.41 -4.76
C GLU A 132 7.00 -4.14 -4.26
N ARG A 133 7.81 -4.24 -3.19
CA ARG A 133 8.61 -3.11 -2.72
C ARG A 133 9.69 -2.69 -3.72
N VAL A 134 10.35 -3.65 -4.37
CA VAL A 134 11.31 -3.37 -5.45
C VAL A 134 10.62 -2.60 -6.58
N LYS A 135 9.43 -3.03 -7.03
CA LYS A 135 8.67 -2.32 -8.07
C LYS A 135 8.41 -0.87 -7.69
N GLN A 136 7.98 -0.61 -6.45
CA GLN A 136 7.77 0.74 -5.95
C GLN A 136 9.07 1.56 -5.97
N LEU A 137 10.17 1.03 -5.46
CA LEU A 137 11.47 1.72 -5.44
C LEU A 137 12.03 1.99 -6.85
N LEU A 138 11.76 1.09 -7.81
CA LEU A 138 12.10 1.28 -9.21
C LEU A 138 11.27 2.40 -9.86
N ASP A 139 10.00 2.56 -9.45
CA ASP A 139 9.09 3.58 -9.96
C ASP A 139 9.54 5.00 -9.62
N TYR A 140 10.07 5.21 -8.41
CA TYR A 140 10.55 6.52 -7.98
C TYR A 140 11.89 6.95 -8.63
N GLU A 141 12.56 6.06 -9.36
CA GLU A 141 13.86 6.28 -10.04
C GLU A 141 14.99 6.90 -9.18
N GLU A 142 14.99 6.66 -7.86
CA GLU A 142 16.01 7.21 -6.95
C GLU A 142 17.16 6.25 -6.68
N LEU A 143 16.88 4.94 -6.74
CA LEU A 143 17.83 3.92 -6.35
C LEU A 143 18.22 3.05 -7.55
N THR A 144 19.51 2.77 -7.64
CA THR A 144 20.07 1.72 -8.48
C THR A 144 19.62 0.35 -7.97
N LEU A 145 19.67 -0.66 -8.84
CA LEU A 145 19.31 -2.03 -8.42
C LEU A 145 20.22 -2.54 -7.29
N SER A 146 21.47 -2.09 -7.28
CA SER A 146 22.44 -2.40 -6.22
C SER A 146 22.03 -1.80 -4.87
N GLU A 147 21.63 -0.52 -4.85
CA GLU A 147 21.14 0.13 -3.63
C GLU A 147 19.84 -0.51 -3.13
N ILE A 148 18.92 -0.86 -4.04
CA ILE A 148 17.69 -1.58 -3.69
C ILE A 148 18.02 -2.95 -3.08
N ALA A 149 18.99 -3.68 -3.64
CA ALA A 149 19.41 -4.97 -3.10
C ALA A 149 19.92 -4.84 -1.66
N ILE A 150 20.79 -3.87 -1.39
CA ILE A 150 21.31 -3.60 -0.04
C ILE A 150 20.15 -3.19 0.89
N LYS A 151 19.31 -2.26 0.45
CA LYS A 151 18.19 -1.72 1.23
C LYS A 151 17.17 -2.79 1.61
N LEU A 152 16.96 -3.81 0.78
CA LEU A 152 15.97 -4.87 1.05
C LEU A 152 16.62 -6.18 1.55
N GLY A 153 17.86 -6.12 2.03
CA GLY A 153 18.54 -7.26 2.64
C GLY A 153 18.85 -8.42 1.69
N TYR A 154 19.01 -8.16 0.39
CA TYR A 154 19.40 -9.18 -0.58
C TYR A 154 20.90 -9.48 -0.49
N SER A 155 21.26 -10.76 -0.53
CA SER A 155 22.66 -11.20 -0.50
C SER A 155 23.47 -10.79 -1.74
N SER A 156 22.79 -10.54 -2.86
CA SER A 156 23.41 -10.02 -4.08
C SER A 156 22.38 -9.41 -5.04
N VAL A 157 22.86 -8.51 -5.90
CA VAL A 157 22.10 -7.95 -7.02
C VAL A 157 21.63 -9.05 -7.98
N HIS A 158 22.46 -10.07 -8.21
CA HIS A 158 22.11 -11.21 -9.06
C HIS A 158 20.92 -12.00 -8.51
N TYR A 159 20.92 -12.25 -7.19
CA TYR A 159 19.81 -12.93 -6.52
C TYR A 159 18.51 -12.13 -6.63
N LEU A 160 18.56 -10.82 -6.39
CA LEU A 160 17.42 -9.93 -6.58
C LEU A 160 16.90 -9.98 -8.03
N SER A 161 17.78 -9.82 -9.01
CA SER A 161 17.41 -9.82 -10.43
C SER A 161 16.72 -11.12 -10.86
N ASN A 162 17.24 -12.28 -10.42
CA ASN A 162 16.66 -13.58 -10.74
C ASN A 162 15.28 -13.76 -10.10
N GLN A 163 15.13 -13.38 -8.83
CA GLN A 163 13.83 -13.42 -8.16
C GLN A 163 12.82 -12.49 -8.83
N PHE A 164 13.22 -11.26 -9.15
CA PHE A 164 12.36 -10.29 -9.81
C PHE A 164 11.84 -10.83 -11.13
N LYS A 165 12.72 -11.39 -11.97
CA LYS A 165 12.31 -12.00 -13.25
C LYS A 165 11.39 -13.20 -13.04
N LYS A 166 11.65 -14.05 -12.04
CA LYS A 166 10.82 -15.22 -11.75
C LYS A 166 9.41 -14.83 -11.31
N ILE A 167 9.26 -13.79 -10.49
CA ILE A 167 7.96 -13.36 -9.96
C ILE A 167 7.20 -12.49 -10.96
N THR A 168 7.87 -11.57 -11.65
CA THR A 168 7.22 -10.60 -12.54
C THR A 168 7.13 -11.06 -14.00
N GLY A 169 7.86 -12.12 -14.38
CA GLY A 169 8.01 -12.57 -15.76
C GLY A 169 8.90 -11.69 -16.62
N ARG A 170 9.45 -10.58 -16.09
CA ARG A 170 10.27 -9.60 -16.83
C ARG A 170 11.55 -9.31 -16.07
N SER A 171 12.64 -9.08 -16.78
CA SER A 171 13.86 -8.55 -16.17
C SER A 171 13.61 -7.16 -15.58
N VAL A 172 14.47 -6.74 -14.65
CA VAL A 172 14.40 -5.40 -14.05
C VAL A 172 14.50 -4.32 -15.14
N SER A 173 15.36 -4.51 -16.14
CA SER A 173 15.51 -3.55 -17.25
C SER A 173 14.22 -3.46 -18.09
N GLU A 174 13.65 -4.60 -18.50
CA GLU A 174 12.38 -4.62 -19.23
C GLU A 174 11.23 -4.01 -18.42
N TYR A 175 11.21 -4.23 -17.10
CA TYR A 175 10.24 -3.61 -16.22
C TYR A 175 10.45 -2.09 -16.16
N LYS A 176 11.69 -1.62 -15.99
CA LYS A 176 12.01 -0.18 -16.02
C LYS A 176 11.63 0.45 -17.35
N ASP A 177 11.89 -0.19 -18.48
CA ASP A 177 11.54 0.35 -19.80
C ASP A 177 10.02 0.36 -20.03
N HIS A 178 9.31 -0.63 -19.48
CA HIS A 178 7.85 -0.63 -19.49
C HIS A 178 7.27 0.48 -18.60
N VAL A 179 7.76 0.63 -17.38
CA VAL A 179 7.35 1.71 -16.47
C VAL A 179 7.73 3.07 -17.04
N LYS A 180 8.91 3.20 -17.67
CA LYS A 180 9.31 4.40 -18.40
C LYS A 180 8.41 4.67 -19.57
N SER A 181 8.01 3.69 -20.38
CA SER A 181 7.09 3.94 -21.49
C SER A 181 5.68 4.33 -21.01
N LEU A 182 5.27 3.87 -19.82
CA LEU A 182 4.06 4.36 -19.14
C LEU A 182 4.21 5.81 -18.63
N HIS A 183 5.35 6.16 -18.04
CA HIS A 183 5.61 7.50 -17.48
C HIS A 183 6.09 8.56 -18.50
N HIS A 184 6.81 8.13 -19.55
CA HIS A 184 7.42 8.95 -20.62
C HIS A 184 6.60 8.86 -21.91
N ARG A 185 5.26 8.91 -21.82
CA ARG A 185 4.48 9.30 -23.01
C ARG A 185 4.93 10.68 -23.53
N TYR A 186 5.47 11.50 -22.64
CA TYR A 186 5.92 12.85 -22.93
C TYR A 186 7.36 13.07 -22.45
N SER A 187 8.14 13.76 -23.27
CA SER A 187 9.54 14.14 -23.01
C SER A 187 9.68 15.36 -22.07
N SER A 188 8.58 16.06 -21.79
CA SER A 188 8.54 17.23 -20.91
C SER A 188 7.16 17.43 -20.28
N LEU A 189 7.12 18.13 -19.14
CA LEU A 189 5.89 18.56 -18.48
C LEU A 189 4.98 19.34 -19.44
N SER A 190 5.55 20.25 -20.24
CA SER A 190 4.81 21.05 -21.21
C SER A 190 4.12 20.19 -22.27
N GLN A 191 4.78 19.13 -22.74
CA GLN A 191 4.18 18.22 -23.72
C GLN A 191 3.01 17.43 -23.12
N ALA A 192 3.13 17.00 -21.86
CA ALA A 192 2.06 16.32 -21.15
C ALA A 192 0.85 17.22 -20.88
N LEU A 193 1.10 18.45 -20.42
CA LEU A 193 0.06 19.45 -20.19
C LEU A 193 -0.72 19.78 -21.47
N ASN A 194 -0.02 19.93 -22.59
CA ASN A 194 -0.67 20.23 -23.88
C ASN A 194 -1.60 19.09 -24.33
N ASP A 195 -1.14 17.84 -24.20
CA ASP A 195 -1.97 16.69 -24.54
C ASP A 195 -3.17 16.54 -23.59
N LEU A 196 -2.98 16.69 -22.28
CA LEU A 196 -4.06 16.65 -21.29
C LEU A 196 -5.11 17.75 -21.53
N LYS A 197 -4.67 18.96 -21.89
CA LYS A 197 -5.58 20.03 -22.32
C LYS A 197 -6.38 19.65 -23.56
N SER A 198 -5.74 19.01 -24.55
CA SER A 198 -6.44 18.53 -25.75
C SER A 198 -7.48 17.42 -25.46
N LYS A 199 -7.28 16.66 -24.36
CA LYS A 199 -8.23 15.65 -23.85
C LYS A 199 -9.34 16.22 -22.95
N GLY A 200 -9.37 17.54 -22.74
CA GLY A 200 -10.40 18.22 -21.94
C GLY A 200 -10.03 18.45 -20.47
N PHE A 201 -8.82 18.15 -20.03
CA PHE A 201 -8.33 18.54 -18.70
C PHE A 201 -7.82 19.99 -18.74
N VAL A 202 -8.75 20.93 -18.64
CA VAL A 202 -8.50 22.37 -18.91
C VAL A 202 -8.36 23.22 -17.66
N HIS A 203 -8.79 22.73 -16.49
CA HIS A 203 -8.70 23.44 -15.23
C HIS A 203 -7.35 23.23 -14.55
N ASP A 204 -6.90 24.22 -13.78
CA ASP A 204 -5.68 24.15 -12.98
C ASP A 204 -6.06 24.01 -11.50
N PHE A 205 -5.64 22.92 -10.89
CA PHE A 205 -5.83 22.64 -9.48
C PHE A 205 -4.58 23.01 -8.68
N SER A 206 -4.78 23.57 -7.50
CA SER A 206 -3.75 23.77 -6.49
C SER A 206 -4.18 23.19 -5.16
N ARG A 207 -3.22 22.72 -4.37
CA ARG A 207 -3.47 22.17 -3.03
C ARG A 207 -3.59 23.31 -2.04
N GLU A 208 -4.71 23.37 -1.33
CA GLU A 208 -4.98 24.37 -0.29
C GLU A 208 -5.46 23.63 0.96
N ASP A 209 -4.63 23.66 2.01
CA ASP A 209 -4.77 22.83 3.22
C ASP A 209 -4.96 21.33 2.91
N SER A 210 -6.14 20.79 3.22
CA SER A 210 -6.55 19.40 2.97
C SER A 210 -7.47 19.23 1.75
N GLN A 211 -7.63 20.28 0.94
CA GLN A 211 -8.53 20.33 -0.21
C GLN A 211 -7.81 20.67 -1.51
N LEU A 212 -8.49 20.45 -2.63
CA LEU A 212 -8.03 20.88 -3.95
C LEU A 212 -8.88 22.06 -4.43
N HIS A 213 -8.22 23.16 -4.75
CA HIS A 213 -8.83 24.38 -5.24
C HIS A 213 -8.68 24.46 -6.76
N CYS A 214 -9.79 24.58 -7.48
CA CYS A 214 -9.81 24.91 -8.90
C CYS A 214 -9.71 26.42 -9.09
N GLN A 215 -8.58 26.91 -9.61
CA GLN A 215 -8.28 28.34 -9.69
C GLN A 215 -9.27 29.11 -10.59
N GLN A 216 -9.73 28.49 -11.68
CA GLN A 216 -10.63 29.12 -12.64
C GLN A 216 -12.08 29.21 -12.16
N LEU A 217 -12.51 28.26 -11.32
CA LEU A 217 -13.89 28.18 -10.85
C LEU A 217 -14.07 28.72 -9.42
N GLY A 218 -12.97 28.91 -8.68
CA GLY A 218 -13.01 29.32 -7.27
C GLY A 218 -13.65 28.28 -6.36
N THR A 219 -13.68 27.00 -6.79
CA THR A 219 -14.35 25.91 -6.09
C THR A 219 -13.34 24.98 -5.41
N LEU A 220 -13.71 24.52 -4.21
CA LEU A 220 -12.93 23.57 -3.42
C LEU A 220 -13.51 22.16 -3.55
N TYR A 221 -12.63 21.17 -3.66
CA TYR A 221 -12.96 19.76 -3.82
C TYR A 221 -12.27 18.93 -2.74
N ASP A 222 -12.99 17.93 -2.22
CA ASP A 222 -12.42 16.92 -1.33
C ASP A 222 -11.61 15.91 -2.17
N PRO A 223 -10.28 15.75 -1.95
CA PRO A 223 -9.45 14.82 -2.70
C PRO A 223 -9.96 13.38 -2.71
N ARG A 224 -10.73 12.98 -1.70
CA ARG A 224 -11.31 11.63 -1.59
C ARG A 224 -12.44 11.36 -2.58
N SER A 225 -13.08 12.41 -3.09
CA SER A 225 -14.17 12.31 -4.09
C SER A 225 -13.67 12.37 -5.53
N LEU A 226 -12.37 12.60 -5.74
CA LEU A 226 -11.79 12.82 -7.07
C LEU A 226 -11.27 11.51 -7.66
N LYS A 227 -11.34 11.43 -8.99
CA LYS A 227 -10.75 10.33 -9.75
C LYS A 227 -9.45 10.82 -10.41
N MET A 228 -8.34 10.17 -10.08
CA MET A 228 -7.07 10.34 -10.81
C MET A 228 -7.08 9.43 -12.03
N GLU A 229 -7.08 10.01 -13.23
CA GLU A 229 -7.14 9.27 -14.50
C GLU A 229 -5.75 8.95 -15.05
N GLU A 230 -4.84 9.92 -15.01
CA GLU A 230 -3.48 9.80 -15.53
C GLU A 230 -2.49 10.48 -14.57
N VAL A 231 -1.30 9.90 -14.40
CA VAL A 231 -0.21 10.49 -13.62
C VAL A 231 1.08 10.40 -14.43
N TYR A 232 1.76 11.53 -14.62
CA TYR A 232 3.03 11.60 -15.32
C TYR A 232 4.08 12.27 -14.44
N ARG A 233 5.30 11.72 -14.42
CA ARG A 233 6.40 12.20 -13.59
C ARG A 233 7.57 12.63 -14.45
N PHE A 234 8.16 13.77 -14.13
CA PHE A 234 9.25 14.40 -14.87
C PHE A 234 10.42 14.69 -13.94
N LYS A 235 11.64 14.41 -14.41
CA LYS A 235 12.87 14.88 -13.79
C LYS A 235 13.18 16.27 -14.31
N GLU A 236 13.36 17.24 -13.42
CA GLU A 236 13.76 18.59 -13.82
C GLU A 236 15.23 18.61 -14.21
N ALA A 237 15.54 19.10 -15.41
CA ALA A 237 16.90 19.11 -15.95
C ALA A 237 17.89 19.95 -15.12
N THR A 238 17.40 20.86 -14.28
CA THR A 238 18.18 21.85 -13.53
C THR A 238 18.47 21.46 -12.07
N SER A 239 17.96 20.33 -11.60
CA SER A 239 18.06 19.94 -10.18
C SER A 239 18.42 18.46 -10.03
N ARG A 240 19.42 18.15 -9.18
CA ARG A 240 19.80 16.75 -8.88
C ARG A 240 18.68 15.96 -8.17
N HIS A 241 17.68 16.66 -7.61
CA HIS A 241 16.56 16.08 -6.86
C HIS A 241 15.18 16.64 -7.27
N GLY A 242 15.12 17.54 -8.24
CA GLY A 242 13.88 18.22 -8.63
C GLY A 242 13.03 17.28 -9.45
N LYS A 243 11.89 16.88 -8.88
CA LYS A 243 10.88 16.08 -9.56
C LYS A 243 9.59 16.86 -9.60
N SER A 244 8.92 16.81 -10.74
CA SER A 244 7.56 17.27 -10.87
C SER A 244 6.64 16.13 -11.30
N ALA A 245 5.41 16.14 -10.80
CA ALA A 245 4.37 15.24 -11.24
C ALA A 245 3.17 16.06 -11.73
N VAL A 246 2.54 15.58 -12.79
CA VAL A 246 1.27 16.09 -13.28
C VAL A 246 0.21 15.01 -13.02
N PHE A 247 -0.89 15.40 -12.40
CA PHE A 247 -2.02 14.54 -12.11
C PHE A 247 -3.22 15.02 -12.93
N ALA A 248 -3.80 14.16 -13.76
CA ALA A 248 -5.04 14.43 -14.47
C ALA A 248 -6.22 14.03 -13.58
N ILE A 249 -7.02 15.01 -13.20
CA ILE A 249 -8.08 14.91 -12.19
C ILE A 249 -9.44 15.07 -12.87
N ASP A 250 -10.34 14.14 -12.60
CA ASP A 250 -11.76 14.22 -12.91
C ASP A 250 -12.57 14.29 -11.62
N THR A 251 -13.42 15.33 -11.51
CA THR A 251 -14.27 15.57 -10.34
C THR A 251 -15.61 14.81 -10.41
N GLY A 252 -15.93 14.16 -11.53
CA GLY A 252 -17.21 13.49 -11.77
C GLY A 252 -18.36 14.42 -12.15
N ASN A 253 -18.21 15.74 -11.99
CA ASN A 253 -19.21 16.76 -12.31
C ASN A 253 -18.86 17.55 -13.59
N ASN A 254 -18.28 16.88 -14.59
CA ASN A 254 -17.75 17.49 -15.83
C ASN A 254 -16.63 18.53 -15.63
N VAL A 255 -16.05 18.67 -14.44
CA VAL A 255 -14.85 19.48 -14.22
C VAL A 255 -13.64 18.57 -14.25
N LYS A 256 -12.78 18.78 -15.25
CA LYS A 256 -11.53 18.04 -15.46
C LYS A 256 -10.35 19.01 -15.52
N GLY A 257 -9.27 18.66 -14.85
CA GLY A 257 -8.10 19.54 -14.78
C GLY A 257 -6.82 18.83 -14.41
N VAL A 258 -5.78 19.61 -14.22
CA VAL A 258 -4.43 19.16 -13.90
C VAL A 258 -3.99 19.73 -12.56
N LEU A 259 -3.35 18.90 -11.75
CA LEU A 259 -2.59 19.34 -10.57
C LEU A 259 -1.11 19.12 -10.88
N ILE A 260 -0.29 20.14 -10.62
CA ILE A 260 1.17 20.05 -10.76
C ILE A 260 1.76 20.08 -9.34
N GLU A 261 2.54 19.06 -8.99
CA GLU A 261 3.33 19.05 -7.75
C GLU A 261 4.81 19.05 -8.11
N SER A 262 5.58 19.94 -7.48
CA SER A 262 7.04 20.08 -7.65
C SER A 262 7.75 19.79 -6.33
N ASN A 263 9.00 19.31 -6.41
CA ASN A 263 9.85 18.93 -5.26
C ASN A 263 9.30 17.74 -4.45
N LEU A 264 8.85 16.70 -5.15
CA LEU A 264 8.49 15.40 -4.59
C LEU A 264 9.72 14.57 -4.21
#